data_AF-A0AAD2SLN6-F1
#
_entry.id   AF-A0AAD2SLN6-F1
#
_cell.length_a   1.000
_cell.length_b   1.000
_cell.length_c   1.000
_cell.angle_alpha   90.00
_cell.angle_beta   90.00
_cell.angle_gamma   90.00
#
_symmetry.space_group_name_H-M   'P 1'
#
loop_
_entity.id
_entity.type
_entity.pdbx_description
1 polymer ?
#
loop_
_entity_poly.entity_id
_entity_poly.type
_entity_poly.pdbx_seq_one_letter_code
_entity_poly.pdbx_strand_id
1 'polypeptide(L)'
;MLHAIVFEVVANCLVFIILMICASAAPAQSALLTVASSALAMGWNYLFNLLFDQFLLRKGMKKSWRIRCLHALLFEAGLLVVLIPFAAWWLDISLLSALKLECGLVLFFLVYTCLFNLLWDYGRELQTHYE
;
A
#
# COMPACT_ATOMS: atom_id res chain seq x y z
N MET A 1 -7.46 -7.67 -16.94
CA MET A 1 -6.40 -6.74 -17.39
C MET A 1 -6.90 -5.30 -17.31
N LEU A 2 -7.98 -4.90 -18.01
CA LEU A 2 -8.52 -3.53 -17.97
C LEU A 2 -8.88 -3.05 -16.54
N HIS A 3 -9.60 -3.87 -15.75
CA HIS A 3 -9.94 -3.59 -14.35
C HIS A 3 -8.74 -3.15 -13.52
N ALA A 4 -7.65 -3.93 -13.56
CA ALA A 4 -6.44 -3.69 -12.78
C ALA A 4 -5.70 -2.42 -13.22
N ILE A 5 -5.64 -2.15 -14.53
CA ILE A 5 -5.00 -0.94 -15.06
C ILE A 5 -5.78 0.31 -14.65
N VAL A 6 -7.11 0.30 -14.78
CA VAL A 6 -7.96 1.44 -14.39
C VAL A 6 -7.89 1.67 -12.89
N PHE A 7 -7.92 0.60 -12.09
CA PHE A 7 -7.76 0.67 -10.64
C PHE A 7 -6.45 1.36 -10.24
N GLU A 8 -5.32 0.90 -10.78
CA GLU A 8 -4.01 1.46 -10.44
C GLU A 8 -3.86 2.93 -10.87
N VAL A 9 -4.31 3.28 -12.07
CA VAL A 9 -4.18 4.66 -12.57
C VAL A 9 -5.02 5.63 -11.73
N VAL A 10 -6.27 5.26 -11.42
CA VAL A 10 -7.15 6.12 -10.61
C VAL A 10 -6.64 6.22 -9.18
N ALA A 11 -6.18 5.12 -8.59
CA ALA A 11 -5.59 5.12 -7.26
C ALA A 11 -4.38 6.07 -7.16
N ASN A 12 -3.43 5.97 -8.09
CA ASN A 12 -2.24 6.80 -8.10
C ASN A 12 -2.56 8.30 -8.26
N CYS A 13 -3.52 8.64 -9.13
CA CYS A 13 -4.00 10.03 -9.27
C CYS A 13 -4.60 10.57 -7.96
N LEU A 14 -5.40 9.77 -7.25
CA LEU A 14 -6.04 10.18 -6.00
C LEU A 14 -5.00 10.33 -4.88
N VAL A 15 -4.04 9.41 -4.77
CA VAL A 15 -2.93 9.52 -3.81
C VAL A 15 -2.11 10.79 -4.07
N PHE A 16 -1.80 11.10 -5.33
CA PHE A 16 -1.10 12.33 -5.69
C PHE A 16 -1.88 13.59 -5.21
N ILE A 17 -3.19 13.64 -5.42
CA ILE A 17 -4.04 14.75 -4.95
C ILE A 17 -4.05 14.86 -3.42
N ILE A 18 -4.18 13.73 -2.72
CA ILE A 18 -4.16 13.69 -1.25
C ILE A 18 -2.82 14.23 -0.71
N LEU A 19 -1.70 13.81 -1.30
CA LEU A 19 -0.38 14.31 -0.91
C LEU A 19 -0.23 15.82 -1.16
N MET A 20 -0.71 16.31 -2.30
CA MET A 20 -0.70 17.75 -2.62
C MET A 20 -1.51 18.58 -1.60
N ILE A 21 -2.69 18.11 -1.20
CA ILE A 21 -3.58 18.84 -0.28
C ILE A 21 -3.10 18.70 1.17
N CYS A 22 -2.79 17.48 1.62
CA CYS A 22 -2.52 17.19 3.03
C CYS A 22 -1.08 17.45 3.44
N ALA A 23 -0.11 17.27 2.55
CA ALA A 23 1.31 17.47 2.87
C ALA A 23 1.84 18.84 2.42
N SER A 24 1.05 19.64 1.68
CA SER A 24 1.50 20.91 1.06
C SER A 24 2.82 20.76 0.29
N ALA A 25 3.13 19.54 -0.15
CA ALA A 25 4.41 19.17 -0.73
C ALA A 25 4.47 19.62 -2.18
N ALA A 26 5.65 20.07 -2.63
CA ALA A 26 5.83 20.43 -4.03
C ALA A 26 5.55 19.21 -4.94
N PRO A 27 4.85 19.38 -6.09
CA PRO A 27 4.45 18.26 -6.96
C PRO A 27 5.58 17.28 -7.31
N ALA A 28 6.79 17.80 -7.55
CA ALA A 28 7.97 17.02 -7.87
C ALA A 28 8.49 16.20 -6.66
N GLN A 29 8.39 16.73 -5.44
CA GLN A 29 8.79 16.02 -4.21
C GLN A 29 7.84 14.87 -3.91
N SER A 30 6.53 15.06 -4.12
CA SER A 30 5.52 14.01 -3.95
C SER A 30 5.71 12.86 -4.95
N ALA A 31 6.01 13.17 -6.22
CA ALA A 31 6.28 12.15 -7.23
C ALA A 31 7.55 11.33 -6.91
N LEU A 32 8.63 12.00 -6.53
CA LEU A 32 9.88 11.34 -6.12
C LEU A 32 9.71 10.51 -4.86
N LEU A 33 8.95 11.00 -3.88
CA LEU A 33 8.62 10.26 -2.67
C LEU A 33 7.89 8.96 -3.01
N THR A 34 6.88 8.99 -3.88
CA THR A 34 6.16 7.78 -4.30
C THR A 34 7.09 6.74 -4.93
N VAL A 35 8.00 7.17 -5.81
CA VAL A 35 8.98 6.27 -6.44
C VAL A 35 9.95 5.70 -5.39
N ALA A 36 10.46 6.54 -4.49
CA ALA A 36 11.39 6.13 -3.44
C ALA A 36 10.72 5.17 -2.43
N SER A 37 9.49 5.45 -2.01
CA SER A 37 8.68 4.59 -1.15
C SER A 37 8.39 3.25 -1.82
N SER A 38 8.11 3.23 -3.13
CA SER A 38 7.92 1.98 -3.89
C SER A 38 9.20 1.15 -3.93
N ALA A 39 10.36 1.77 -4.18
CA ALA A 39 11.64 1.08 -4.15
C ALA A 39 11.97 0.53 -2.74
N LEU A 40 11.69 1.30 -1.68
CA LEU A 40 11.83 0.85 -0.30
C LEU A 40 10.89 -0.31 0.03
N ALA A 41 9.63 -0.25 -0.40
CA ALA A 41 8.67 -1.33 -0.21
C ALA A 41 9.10 -2.61 -0.94
N MET A 42 9.61 -2.50 -2.16
CA MET A 42 10.19 -3.65 -2.89
C MET A 42 11.41 -4.23 -2.16
N GLY A 43 12.31 -3.37 -1.67
CA GLY A 43 13.48 -3.78 -0.90
C GLY A 43 13.11 -4.47 0.41
N TRP A 44 12.14 -3.91 1.14
CA TRP A 44 11.58 -4.50 2.35
C TRP A 44 10.93 -5.86 2.05
N ASN A 45 10.16 -5.96 0.96
CA ASN A 45 9.51 -7.20 0.59
C ASN A 45 10.52 -8.32 0.33
N TYR A 46 11.57 -8.03 -0.41
CA TYR A 46 12.66 -9.00 -0.61
C TYR A 46 13.32 -9.40 0.71
N LEU A 47 13.73 -8.42 1.53
CA LEU A 47 14.42 -8.66 2.80
C LEU A 47 13.57 -9.46 3.79
N PHE A 48 12.30 -9.08 3.96
CA PHE A 48 11.38 -9.75 4.86
C PHE A 48 11.14 -11.19 4.45
N ASN A 49 10.85 -11.44 3.16
CA ASN A 49 10.65 -12.80 2.66
C ASN A 49 11.90 -13.66 2.88
N LEU A 50 13.10 -13.13 2.61
CA LEU A 50 14.36 -13.82 2.84
C LEU A 50 14.54 -14.21 4.32
N LEU A 51 14.34 -13.26 5.24
CA LEU A 51 14.48 -13.48 6.68
C LEU A 51 13.44 -14.49 7.20
N PHE A 52 12.19 -14.37 6.75
CA PHE A 52 11.11 -15.22 7.20
C PHE A 52 11.26 -16.66 6.68
N ASP A 53 11.67 -16.84 5.42
CA ASP A 53 11.91 -18.17 4.86
C ASP A 53 13.12 -18.83 5.54
N GLN A 54 14.20 -18.10 5.82
CA GLN A 54 15.32 -18.62 6.63
C GLN A 54 14.86 -19.03 8.04
N PHE A 55 14.00 -18.24 8.67
CA PHE A 55 13.44 -18.55 9.99
C PHE A 55 12.59 -19.83 9.97
N LEU A 56 11.72 -19.97 8.97
CA LEU A 56 10.90 -21.18 8.79
C LEU A 56 11.75 -22.43 8.57
N LEU A 57 12.78 -22.32 7.72
CA LEU A 57 13.70 -23.42 7.43
C LEU A 57 14.47 -23.84 8.69
N ARG A 58 15.00 -22.88 9.47
CA ARG A 58 15.69 -23.16 10.74
C ARG A 58 14.79 -23.81 11.79
N LYS A 59 13.50 -23.50 11.78
CA LYS A 59 12.51 -24.05 12.72
C LYS A 59 11.81 -25.31 12.21
N GLY A 60 12.09 -25.77 10.99
CA GLY A 60 11.45 -26.94 10.38
C GLY A 60 9.92 -26.82 10.26
N MET A 61 9.38 -25.60 10.25
CA MET A 61 7.93 -25.36 10.26
C MET A 61 7.38 -25.30 8.83
N LYS A 62 6.21 -25.91 8.62
CA LYS A 62 5.46 -25.79 7.35
C LYS A 62 4.57 -24.54 7.38
N LYS A 63 4.42 -23.83 6.24
CA LYS A 63 3.54 -22.65 6.10
C LYS A 63 2.05 -23.03 6.26
N SER A 64 1.59 -23.16 7.50
CA SER A 64 0.17 -23.32 7.85
C SER A 64 -0.59 -22.01 7.68
N TRP A 65 -1.93 -22.06 7.66
CA TRP A 65 -2.78 -20.85 7.58
C TRP A 65 -2.42 -19.81 8.66
N ARG A 66 -2.21 -20.26 9.91
CA ARG A 66 -1.84 -19.37 11.03
C ARG A 66 -0.50 -18.65 10.79
N ILE A 67 0.47 -19.36 10.23
CA ILE A 67 1.78 -18.79 9.88
C ILE A 67 1.65 -17.78 8.75
N ARG A 68 0.73 -17.99 7.79
CA ARG A 68 0.47 -17.02 6.71
C ARG A 68 -0.16 -15.73 7.24
N CYS A 69 -1.13 -15.84 8.16
CA CYS A 69 -1.70 -14.66 8.82
C CYS A 69 -0.64 -13.89 9.62
N LEU A 70 0.17 -14.62 10.40
CA LEU A 70 1.26 -14.03 11.18
C LEU A 70 2.29 -13.35 10.26
N HIS A 71 2.66 -14.00 9.15
CA HIS A 71 3.54 -13.43 8.14
C HIS A 71 3.00 -12.11 7.59
N ALA A 72 1.74 -12.07 7.15
CA ALA A 72 1.12 -10.87 6.61
C ALA A 72 1.08 -9.74 7.64
N LEU A 73 0.72 -10.04 8.90
CA LEU A 73 0.70 -9.05 9.98
C LEU A 73 2.10 -8.50 10.30
N LEU A 74 3.11 -9.37 10.40
CA LEU A 74 4.49 -8.92 10.63
C LEU A 74 5.06 -8.15 9.44
N PHE A 75 4.72 -8.57 8.22
CA PHE A 75 5.14 -7.88 7.01
C PHE A 75 4.64 -6.44 7.01
N GLU A 76 3.32 -6.28 7.19
CA GLU A 76 2.66 -4.98 7.15
C GLU A 76 3.14 -4.08 8.29
N ALA A 77 3.17 -4.62 9.52
CA ALA A 77 3.65 -3.87 10.68
C ALA A 77 5.12 -3.45 10.53
N GLY A 78 5.97 -4.35 10.03
CA GLY A 78 7.37 -4.05 9.78
C GLY A 78 7.58 -3.03 8.65
N LEU A 79 6.77 -3.12 7.59
CA LEU A 79 6.81 -2.15 6.49
C LEU A 79 6.44 -0.74 6.99
N LEU A 80 5.42 -0.61 7.84
CA LEU A 80 5.05 0.67 8.46
C LEU A 80 6.18 1.24 9.32
N VAL A 81 6.90 0.39 10.07
CA VAL A 81 8.07 0.82 10.87
C VAL A 81 9.20 1.38 10.01
N VAL A 82 9.30 0.98 8.73
CA VAL A 82 10.29 1.52 7.78
C VAL A 82 9.76 2.75 7.04
N LEU A 83 8.52 2.70 6.55
CA LEU A 83 7.92 3.77 5.75
C LEU A 83 7.61 5.02 6.58
N ILE A 84 7.10 4.89 7.80
CA ILE A 84 6.71 6.06 8.62
C ILE A 84 7.92 6.97 8.93
N PRO A 85 9.06 6.46 9.43
CA PRO A 85 10.24 7.31 9.66
C PRO A 85 10.80 7.88 8.36
N PHE A 86 10.76 7.11 7.26
CA PHE A 86 11.21 7.58 5.96
C PHE A 86 10.35 8.75 5.45
N ALA A 87 9.02 8.62 5.50
CA ALA A 87 8.09 9.68 5.11
C ALA A 87 8.20 10.91 6.02
N ALA A 88 8.36 10.71 7.33
CA ALA A 88 8.58 11.78 8.30
C ALA A 88 9.85 12.59 7.96
N TRP A 89 10.95 11.89 7.68
CA TRP A 89 12.21 12.51 7.29
C TRP A 89 12.13 13.21 5.92
N TRP A 90 11.48 12.59 4.94
CA TRP A 90 11.41 13.12 3.58
C TRP A 90 10.53 14.37 3.45
N LEU A 91 9.38 14.37 4.13
CA LEU A 91 8.41 15.46 4.09
C LEU A 91 8.66 16.52 5.17
N ASP A 92 9.69 16.34 6.00
CA ASP A 92 10.00 17.19 7.15
C ASP A 92 8.77 17.38 8.09
N ILE A 93 8.10 16.26 8.40
CA ILE A 93 6.93 16.22 9.28
C ILE A 93 7.20 15.36 10.51
N SER A 94 6.44 15.59 11.58
CA SER A 94 6.56 14.76 12.79
C SER A 94 6.18 13.30 12.52
N LEU A 95 6.76 12.35 13.28
CA LEU A 95 6.41 10.92 13.20
C LEU A 95 4.90 10.68 13.37
N LEU A 96 4.24 11.46 14.23
CA LEU A 96 2.79 11.36 14.42
C LEU A 96 2.02 11.85 13.20
N SER A 97 2.50 12.89 12.51
CA SER A 97 1.93 13.36 11.25
C SER A 97 2.10 12.34 10.13
N ALA A 98 3.28 11.73 10.02
CA ALA A 98 3.55 10.66 9.06
C ALA A 98 2.69 9.41 9.35
N LEU A 99 2.53 9.02 10.62
CA LEU A 99 1.62 7.93 10.99
C LEU A 99 0.17 8.25 10.59
N LYS A 100 -0.31 9.47 10.83
CA LYS A 100 -1.66 9.89 10.41
C LYS A 100 -1.81 9.87 8.89
N LEU A 101 -0.78 10.28 8.15
CA LEU A 101 -0.76 10.22 6.69
C LEU A 101 -0.89 8.78 6.19
N GLU A 102 -0.05 7.88 6.69
CA GLU A 102 -0.08 6.44 6.34
C GLU A 102 -1.43 5.79 6.71
N CYS A 103 -1.93 6.04 7.93
CA CYS A 103 -3.26 5.56 8.32
C CYS A 103 -4.38 6.12 7.43
N GLY A 104 -4.29 7.40 7.04
CA GLY A 104 -5.22 8.03 6.13
C GLY A 104 -5.21 7.40 4.74
N LEU A 105 -4.02 7.11 4.20
CA LEU A 105 -3.85 6.43 2.92
C LEU A 105 -4.38 5.01 2.95
N VAL A 106 -4.09 4.23 4.00
CA VAL A 106 -4.61 2.86 4.17
C VAL A 106 -6.14 2.86 4.23
N LEU A 107 -6.73 3.73 5.06
CA LEU A 107 -8.18 3.85 5.18
C LEU A 107 -8.82 4.27 3.84
N PHE A 108 -8.20 5.23 3.16
CA PHE A 108 -8.62 5.68 1.84
C PHE A 108 -8.61 4.53 0.83
N PHE A 109 -7.51 3.76 0.74
CA PHE A 109 -7.41 2.61 -0.16
C PHE A 109 -8.44 1.54 0.14
N LEU A 110 -8.75 1.28 1.42
CA LEU A 110 -9.81 0.36 1.83
C LEU A 110 -11.18 0.78 1.27
N VAL A 111 -11.55 2.05 1.47
CA VAL A 111 -12.83 2.59 1.00
C VAL A 111 -12.85 2.64 -0.53
N TYR A 112 -11.78 3.14 -1.15
CA TYR A 112 -11.62 3.22 -2.60
C TYR A 112 -11.76 1.84 -3.26
N THR A 113 -11.07 0.83 -2.73
CA THR A 113 -11.13 -0.54 -3.28
C THR A 113 -12.54 -1.12 -3.21
N CYS A 114 -13.23 -0.91 -2.08
CA CYS A 114 -14.60 -1.36 -1.93
C CYS A 114 -15.54 -0.68 -2.95
N LEU A 115 -15.50 0.65 -3.04
CA LEU A 115 -16.34 1.42 -3.96
C LEU A 115 -16.03 1.11 -5.43
N PHE A 116 -14.77 1.01 -5.79
CA PHE A 116 -14.35 0.70 -7.16
C PHE A 116 -14.85 -0.68 -7.57
N ASN A 117 -14.69 -1.70 -6.71
CA ASN A 117 -15.18 -3.04 -6.99
C ASN A 117 -16.71 -3.05 -7.14
N LEU A 118 -17.45 -2.37 -6.26
CA LEU A 118 -18.91 -2.25 -6.35
C LEU A 118 -19.37 -1.58 -7.66
N LEU A 119 -18.75 -0.46 -8.04
CA LEU A 119 -19.08 0.26 -9.27
C LEU A 119 -18.75 -0.56 -10.52
N TRP A 120 -17.63 -1.27 -10.49
CA TRP A 120 -17.22 -2.14 -11.59
C TRP A 120 -18.17 -3.32 -11.76
N ASP A 121 -18.56 -3.98 -10.66
CA ASP A 121 -19.51 -5.08 -10.70
C ASP A 121 -20.90 -4.63 -11.18
N TYR A 122 -21.39 -3.47 -10.72
CA TYR A 122 -22.64 -2.88 -11.22
C TYR A 122 -22.58 -2.56 -12.72
N GLY A 123 -21.46 -2.01 -13.19
CA GLY A 123 -21.25 -1.73 -14.61
C GLY A 123 -21.24 -2.99 -15.48
N ARG A 124 -20.67 -4.09 -14.97
CA ARG A 124 -20.71 -5.39 -15.67
C ARG A 124 -22.10 -6.02 -15.67
N GLU A 125 -22.84 -5.94 -14.56
CA GLU A 125 -24.22 -6.45 -14.47
C GLU A 125 -25.13 -5.78 -15.50
N LEU A 126 -24.97 -4.46 -15.70
CA LEU A 126 -25.70 -3.73 -16.73
C LEU A 126 -25.38 -4.25 -18.14
N GLN A 127 -24.12 -4.52 -18.46
CA GLN A 127 -23.76 -5.06 -19.78
C GLN A 127 -24.37 -6.44 -20.05
N THR A 128 -24.41 -7.32 -19.04
CA THR A 128 -25.02 -8.66 -19.18
C THR A 128 -26.54 -8.67 -19.29
N HIS A 129 -27.22 -7.56 -18.95
CA HIS A 129 -28.68 -7.44 -19.10
C HIS A 129 -29.12 -6.87 -20.47
N TYR A 130 -28.20 -6.37 -21.27
CA TYR A 130 -28.46 -5.84 -22.62
C TYR A 130 -27.91 -6.74 -23.76
N GLU A 131 -27.33 -7.90 -23.42
CA GLU A 131 -26.99 -9.00 -24.36
C GLU A 131 -28.03 -10.14 -24.26
#